data_AF-A0A543FFD2-F1
#
_entry.id   AF-A0A543FFD2-F1
#
_cell.length_a   1.000
_cell.length_b   1.000
_cell.length_c   1.000
_cell.angle_alpha   90.00
_cell.angle_beta   90.00
_cell.angle_gamma   90.00
#
_symmetry.space_group_name_H-M   'P 1'
#
loop_
_entity.id
_entity.type
_entity.pdbx_description
1 polymer ?
#
loop_
_entity_poly.entity_id
_entity_poly.type
_entity_poly.pdbx_seq_one_letter_code
_entity_poly.pdbx_strand_id
1 'polypeptide(L)'
;MRARVSDTNLAAALAEYLGAPSFSATGLVFEARTGLSSWAQAEDELAEAFELTRAAVLAGGPVVYVVRADAILGRGAPLDAAVATGLLGGARALAFERKKTNCYVNVLAVGDDVEPRTVAESIALLIATGGANGQIFPLGTEHLGAALP
;
A
#
# COMPACT_ATOMS: atom_id res chain seq x y z
N MET A 1 -0.12 -5.54 13.55
CA MET A 1 0.01 -5.29 12.11
C MET A 1 1.45 -5.53 11.68
N ARG A 2 1.68 -6.23 10.56
CA ARG A 2 3.01 -6.42 9.96
C ARG A 2 3.31 -5.24 9.03
N ALA A 3 4.49 -4.66 9.14
CA ALA A 3 4.95 -3.61 8.22
C ALA A 3 6.16 -4.13 7.44
N ARG A 4 6.06 -4.11 6.11
CA ARG A 4 7.18 -4.24 5.18
C ARG A 4 7.41 -2.85 4.60
N VAL A 5 8.29 -2.09 5.26
CA VAL A 5 8.63 -0.71 4.90
C VAL A 5 10.15 -0.56 4.91
N SER A 6 10.65 0.20 3.95
CA SER A 6 12.07 0.49 3.76
C SER A 6 12.46 1.84 4.38
N ASP A 7 11.54 2.81 4.42
CA ASP A 7 11.76 4.07 5.12
C ASP A 7 11.70 3.88 6.65
N THR A 8 12.83 4.16 7.30
CA THR A 8 12.97 4.05 8.76
C THR A 8 12.10 5.06 9.51
N ASN A 9 11.88 6.26 8.95
CA ASN A 9 11.03 7.27 9.55
C ASN A 9 9.56 6.87 9.47
N LEU A 10 9.14 6.31 8.33
CA LEU A 10 7.80 5.73 8.19
C LEU A 10 7.62 4.54 9.13
N ALA A 11 8.62 3.67 9.26
CA ALA A 11 8.58 2.55 10.20
C ALA A 11 8.38 3.02 11.65
N ALA A 12 9.12 4.05 12.07
CA ALA A 12 9.00 4.64 13.40
C ALA A 12 7.62 5.27 13.61
N ALA A 13 7.13 6.06 12.65
CA ALA A 13 5.81 6.67 12.72
C ALA A 13 4.69 5.60 12.78
N LEU A 14 4.77 4.56 11.95
CA LEU A 14 3.83 3.44 11.97
C LEU A 14 3.82 2.72 13.32
N ALA A 15 4.96 2.59 13.99
CA ALA A 15 5.01 1.99 15.33
C ALA A 15 4.26 2.82 16.38
N GLU A 16 4.27 4.15 16.27
CA GLU A 16 3.51 5.06 17.15
C GLU A 16 2.00 4.93 16.92
N TYR A 17 1.55 4.92 15.66
CA TYR A 17 0.11 4.88 15.33
C TYR A 17 -0.50 3.48 15.42
N LEU A 18 0.26 2.43 15.08
CA LEU A 18 -0.21 1.04 15.03
C LEU A 18 0.16 0.23 16.28
N GLY A 19 0.99 0.78 17.18
CA GLY A 19 1.31 0.21 18.49
C GLY A 19 0.21 0.36 19.54
N ALA A 20 -0.91 1.01 19.21
CA ALA A 20 -2.07 1.12 20.09
C ALA A 20 -2.79 -0.24 20.24
N PRO A 21 -3.30 -0.58 21.45
CA PRO A 21 -3.81 -1.92 21.80
C PRO A 21 -5.06 -2.39 21.03
N SER A 22 -5.59 -1.60 20.10
CA SER A 22 -6.75 -1.93 19.26
C SER A 22 -6.40 -2.51 17.88
N PHE A 23 -5.13 -2.52 17.46
CA PHE A 23 -4.75 -3.06 16.16
C PHE A 23 -4.37 -4.53 16.27
N SER A 24 -5.22 -5.43 15.76
CA SER A 24 -4.90 -6.85 15.70
C SER A 24 -3.56 -7.08 14.99
N ALA A 25 -2.81 -8.09 15.43
CA ALA A 25 -1.54 -8.49 14.83
C ALA A 25 -1.64 -8.92 13.35
N THR A 26 -2.84 -8.91 12.76
CA THR A 26 -3.18 -9.66 11.55
C THR A 26 -3.13 -8.89 10.24
N GLY A 27 -3.07 -7.54 10.25
CA GLY A 27 -3.01 -6.72 9.01
C GLY A 27 -1.61 -6.52 8.43
N LEU A 28 -1.53 -5.94 7.22
CA LEU A 28 -0.29 -5.65 6.47
C LEU A 28 -0.22 -4.20 5.98
N VAL A 29 0.93 -3.57 6.17
CA VAL A 29 1.37 -2.41 5.40
C VAL A 29 2.57 -2.84 4.55
N PHE A 30 2.50 -2.64 3.24
CA PHE A 30 3.56 -3.01 2.31
C PHE A 30 3.94 -1.80 1.44
N GLU A 31 5.13 -1.26 1.66
CA GLU A 31 5.71 -0.21 0.82
C GLU A 31 6.48 -0.85 -0.34
N ALA A 32 6.10 -0.49 -1.56
CA ALA A 32 6.77 -0.93 -2.77
C ALA A 32 8.17 -0.32 -2.89
N ARG A 33 9.16 -1.14 -3.22
CA ARG A 33 10.51 -0.67 -3.57
C ARG A 33 10.46 0.25 -4.80
N THR A 34 11.40 1.20 -4.82
CA THR A 34 11.68 2.08 -5.96
C THR A 34 13.08 1.80 -6.51
N GLY A 35 13.37 2.33 -7.69
CA GLY A 35 14.68 2.17 -8.33
C GLY A 35 14.94 0.75 -8.83
N LEU A 36 13.88 0.02 -9.21
CA LEU A 36 14.00 -1.33 -9.75
C LEU A 36 14.71 -1.27 -11.11
N SER A 37 15.73 -2.12 -11.28
CA SER A 37 16.60 -2.11 -12.46
C SER A 37 16.44 -3.34 -13.35
N SER A 38 15.61 -4.32 -12.96
CA SER A 38 15.37 -5.54 -13.73
C SER A 38 13.98 -6.13 -13.50
N TRP A 39 13.47 -6.86 -14.49
CA TRP A 39 12.19 -7.57 -14.39
C TRP A 39 12.18 -8.61 -13.27
N ALA A 40 13.30 -9.29 -13.02
CA ALA A 40 13.42 -10.24 -11.91
C ALA A 40 13.14 -9.58 -10.55
N GLN A 41 13.66 -8.36 -10.32
CA GLN A 41 13.39 -7.62 -9.09
C GLN A 41 11.92 -7.20 -8.97
N ALA A 42 11.27 -6.84 -10.08
CA ALA A 42 9.85 -6.51 -10.10
C ALA A 42 8.97 -7.74 -9.84
N GLU A 43 9.33 -8.90 -10.40
CA GLU A 43 8.68 -10.19 -10.13
C GLU A 43 8.83 -10.59 -8.66
N ASP A 44 10.05 -10.51 -8.11
CA ASP A 44 10.33 -10.78 -6.70
C ASP A 44 9.50 -9.87 -5.78
N GLU A 45 9.38 -8.58 -6.11
CA GLU A 45 8.58 -7.62 -5.34
C GLU A 45 7.10 -7.99 -5.31
N LEU A 46 6.52 -8.34 -6.47
CA LEU A 46 5.12 -8.73 -6.58
C LEU A 46 4.86 -10.09 -5.91
N ALA A 47 5.80 -11.04 -6.01
CA ALA A 47 5.72 -12.33 -5.34
C ALA A 47 5.78 -12.17 -3.80
N GLU A 48 6.67 -11.32 -3.29
CA GLU A 48 6.73 -10.99 -1.86
C GLU A 48 5.43 -10.34 -1.39
N ALA A 49 4.93 -9.33 -2.13
CA ALA A 49 3.67 -8.66 -1.82
C ALA A 49 2.49 -9.66 -1.79
N PHE A 50 2.43 -10.61 -2.73
CA PHE A 50 1.41 -11.64 -2.77
C PHE A 50 1.44 -12.54 -1.53
N GLU A 51 2.60 -13.10 -1.16
CA GLU A 51 2.69 -14.02 -0.02
C GLU A 51 2.37 -13.32 1.31
N LEU A 52 2.84 -12.09 1.49
CA LEU A 52 2.54 -11.30 2.68
C LEU A 52 1.05 -10.94 2.75
N THR A 53 0.46 -10.56 1.63
CA THR A 53 -0.97 -10.24 1.52
C THR A 53 -1.82 -11.46 1.81
N ARG A 54 -1.49 -12.61 1.22
CA ARG A 54 -2.16 -13.88 1.46
C ARG A 54 -2.17 -14.22 2.95
N ALA A 55 -1.03 -14.10 3.63
CA ALA A 55 -0.94 -14.35 5.07
C ALA A 55 -1.84 -13.40 5.89
N ALA A 56 -1.81 -12.10 5.59
CA ALA A 56 -2.62 -11.11 6.29
C ALA A 56 -4.13 -11.32 6.08
N VAL A 57 -4.54 -11.59 4.84
CA VAL A 57 -5.93 -11.84 4.45
C VAL A 57 -6.47 -13.12 5.09
N LEU A 58 -5.67 -14.20 5.13
CA LEU A 58 -6.07 -15.44 5.81
C LEU A 58 -6.23 -15.26 7.31
N ALA A 59 -5.48 -14.33 7.91
CA ALA A 59 -5.63 -13.91 9.30
C ALA A 59 -6.75 -12.86 9.50
N GLY A 60 -7.51 -12.52 8.46
CA GLY A 60 -8.61 -11.54 8.50
C GLY A 60 -8.16 -10.10 8.71
N GLY A 61 -6.90 -9.78 8.44
CA GLY A 61 -6.36 -8.43 8.60
C GLY A 61 -6.53 -7.54 7.36
N PRO A 62 -6.58 -6.22 7.53
CA PRO A 62 -6.57 -5.26 6.43
C PRO A 62 -5.19 -5.15 5.78
N VAL A 63 -5.15 -4.72 4.52
CA VAL A 63 -3.93 -4.55 3.72
C VAL A 63 -3.87 -3.14 3.15
N VAL A 64 -2.72 -2.48 3.31
CA VAL A 64 -2.44 -1.20 2.65
C VAL A 64 -1.13 -1.32 1.87
N TYR A 65 -1.22 -1.16 0.56
CA TYR A 65 -0.03 -0.99 -0.28
C TYR A 65 0.34 0.49 -0.33
N VAL A 66 1.60 0.81 -0.10
CA VAL A 66 2.14 2.17 -0.22
C VAL A 66 3.01 2.20 -1.48
N VAL A 67 2.69 3.09 -2.40
CA VAL A 67 3.41 3.26 -3.67
C VAL A 67 3.74 4.74 -3.88
N ARG A 68 4.74 5.03 -4.70
CA ARG A 68 5.00 6.41 -5.12
C ARG A 68 3.91 6.91 -6.08
N ALA A 69 3.50 8.17 -5.92
CA ALA A 69 2.49 8.78 -6.77
C ALA A 69 2.95 8.93 -8.24
N ASP A 70 4.22 9.18 -8.50
CA ASP A 70 4.76 9.23 -9.85
C ASP A 70 4.73 7.85 -10.54
N ALA A 71 5.03 6.77 -9.82
CA ALA A 71 5.00 5.41 -10.33
C ALA A 71 3.59 5.00 -10.78
N ILE A 72 2.56 5.26 -9.95
CA ILE A 72 1.19 4.91 -10.31
C ILE A 72 0.64 5.76 -11.48
N LEU A 73 1.16 6.98 -11.63
CA LEU A 73 0.84 7.87 -12.75
C LEU A 73 1.66 7.57 -14.02
N GLY A 74 2.58 6.60 -13.98
CA GLY A 74 3.46 6.28 -15.10
C GLY A 74 4.50 7.37 -15.42
N ARG A 75 4.83 8.21 -14.44
CA ARG A 75 5.81 9.31 -14.54
C ARG A 75 7.18 8.95 -13.96
N GLY A 76 7.26 7.85 -13.19
CA GLY A 76 8.51 7.32 -12.64
C GLY A 76 9.19 6.28 -13.55
N ALA A 77 10.08 5.47 -12.96
CA ALA A 77 10.74 4.38 -13.69
C ALA A 77 9.72 3.31 -14.14
N PRO A 78 9.87 2.72 -15.35
CA PRO A 78 8.88 1.78 -15.89
C PRO A 78 8.62 0.55 -15.01
N LEU A 79 9.65 0.03 -14.33
CA LEU A 79 9.52 -1.14 -13.47
C LEU A 79 8.84 -0.81 -12.13
N ASP A 80 9.11 0.37 -11.57
CA ASP A 80 8.40 0.87 -10.39
C ASP A 80 6.91 1.08 -10.72
N ALA A 81 6.60 1.62 -11.91
CA ALA A 81 5.23 1.77 -12.40
C ALA A 81 4.54 0.41 -12.63
N ALA A 82 5.24 -0.59 -13.16
CA ALA A 82 4.73 -1.94 -13.33
C ALA A 82 4.36 -2.59 -11.99
N VAL A 83 5.21 -2.44 -10.97
CA VAL A 83 4.91 -2.91 -9.61
C VAL A 83 3.72 -2.15 -9.03
N ALA A 84 3.73 -0.81 -9.06
CA ALA A 84 2.66 0.00 -8.48
C ALA A 84 1.28 -0.33 -9.10
N THR A 85 1.22 -0.44 -10.42
CA THR A 85 -0.02 -0.81 -11.13
C THR A 85 -0.41 -2.27 -10.90
N GLY A 86 0.55 -3.19 -10.78
CA GLY A 86 0.32 -4.58 -10.37
C GLY A 86 -0.31 -4.69 -8.98
N LEU A 87 0.20 -3.93 -8.01
CA LEU A 87 -0.38 -3.86 -6.66
C LEU A 87 -1.79 -3.28 -6.66
N LEU A 88 -2.07 -2.24 -7.47
CA LEU A 88 -3.42 -1.70 -7.65
C LEU A 88 -4.38 -2.73 -8.27
N GLY A 89 -3.94 -3.45 -9.31
CA GLY A 89 -4.70 -4.55 -9.91
C GLY A 89 -5.00 -5.65 -8.90
N GLY A 90 -3.99 -6.06 -8.12
CA GLY A 90 -4.13 -7.03 -7.04
C GLY A 90 -5.09 -6.59 -5.95
N ALA A 91 -5.03 -5.32 -5.52
CA ALA A 91 -5.97 -4.74 -4.58
C ALA A 91 -7.41 -4.81 -5.09
N ARG A 92 -7.66 -4.44 -6.35
CA ARG A 92 -8.99 -4.51 -6.97
C ARG A 92 -9.51 -5.93 -7.09
N ALA A 93 -8.66 -6.86 -7.52
CA ALA A 93 -9.00 -8.28 -7.62
C ALA A 93 -9.38 -8.85 -6.24
N LEU A 94 -8.56 -8.61 -5.22
CA LEU A 94 -8.80 -9.08 -3.86
C LEU A 94 -10.06 -8.45 -3.26
N ALA A 95 -10.29 -7.15 -3.47
CA ALA A 95 -11.51 -6.47 -3.04
C ALA A 95 -12.77 -7.10 -3.65
N PHE A 96 -12.70 -7.51 -4.92
CA PHE A 96 -13.79 -8.20 -5.60
C PHE A 96 -14.03 -9.60 -5.00
N GLU A 97 -12.99 -10.41 -4.84
CA GLU A 97 -13.08 -11.76 -4.28
C GLU A 97 -13.60 -11.78 -2.84
N ARG A 98 -13.22 -10.77 -2.04
CA ARG A 98 -13.48 -10.71 -0.60
C ARG A 98 -14.67 -9.84 -0.22
N LYS A 99 -15.55 -9.53 -1.18
CA LYS A 99 -16.79 -8.75 -0.95
C LYS A 99 -17.64 -9.27 0.21
N LYS A 100 -17.58 -10.57 0.52
CA LYS A 100 -18.36 -11.23 1.59
C LYS A 100 -17.65 -11.32 2.95
N THR A 101 -16.34 -11.06 3.02
CA THR A 101 -15.53 -11.31 4.22
C THR A 101 -15.01 -10.05 4.88
N ASN A 102 -15.53 -8.86 4.51
CA ASN A 102 -15.13 -7.55 5.05
C ASN A 102 -13.61 -7.33 5.09
N CYS A 103 -12.88 -7.88 4.12
CA CYS A 103 -11.44 -7.66 4.01
C CYS A 103 -11.22 -6.34 3.27
N TYR A 104 -10.38 -5.48 3.83
CA TYR A 104 -10.07 -4.16 3.26
C TYR A 104 -8.68 -4.16 2.69
N VAL A 105 -8.58 -3.88 1.39
CA VAL A 105 -7.31 -3.69 0.71
C VAL A 105 -7.34 -2.38 -0.06
N ASN A 106 -6.39 -1.48 0.17
CA ASN A 106 -6.31 -0.22 -0.57
C ASN A 106 -4.86 0.12 -0.92
N VAL A 107 -4.69 1.04 -1.86
CA VAL A 107 -3.40 1.60 -2.26
C VAL A 107 -3.33 3.05 -1.78
N LEU A 108 -2.27 3.41 -1.07
CA LEU A 108 -1.92 4.79 -0.75
C LEU A 108 -0.79 5.22 -1.71
N ALA A 109 -1.09 6.18 -2.59
CA ALA A 109 -0.12 6.73 -3.53
C ALA A 109 0.48 8.01 -2.95
N VAL A 110 1.76 7.99 -2.60
CA VAL A 110 2.43 9.00 -1.79
C VAL A 110 3.31 9.90 -2.66
N GLY A 111 3.12 11.21 -2.52
CA GLY A 111 3.92 12.26 -3.12
C GLY A 111 5.35 12.36 -2.58
N ASP A 112 6.25 13.08 -3.27
CA ASP A 112 7.65 13.24 -2.85
C ASP A 112 7.77 14.04 -1.54
N ASP A 113 6.95 15.09 -1.41
CA ASP A 113 7.03 16.06 -0.30
C ASP A 113 6.12 15.71 0.88
N VAL A 114 5.58 14.50 0.92
CA VAL A 114 4.68 14.06 2.01
C VAL A 114 5.48 13.53 3.18
N GLU A 115 5.29 14.14 4.35
CA GLU A 115 5.97 13.70 5.57
C GLU A 115 5.56 12.26 5.97
N PRO A 116 6.51 11.41 6.41
CA PRO A 116 6.23 10.03 6.82
C PRO A 116 5.16 9.90 7.92
N ARG A 117 5.04 10.90 8.79
CA ARG A 117 3.99 10.97 9.81
C ARG A 117 2.60 11.07 9.19
N THR A 118 2.43 11.93 8.18
CA THR A 118 1.17 12.07 7.44
C THR A 118 0.81 10.79 6.69
N VAL A 119 1.82 10.08 6.16
CA VAL A 119 1.63 8.76 5.55
C VAL A 119 1.10 7.76 6.58
N ALA A 120 1.73 7.66 7.75
CA ALA A 120 1.30 6.77 8.84
C ALA A 120 -0.12 7.09 9.35
N GLU A 121 -0.45 8.38 9.53
CA GLU A 121 -1.79 8.83 9.89
C GLU A 121 -2.84 8.43 8.85
N SER A 122 -2.51 8.60 7.56
CA SER A 122 -3.39 8.22 6.45
C SER A 122 -3.61 6.71 6.41
N ILE A 123 -2.56 5.90 6.62
CA ILE A 123 -2.66 4.44 6.73
C ILE A 123 -3.58 4.06 7.89
N ALA A 124 -3.38 4.64 9.08
CA ALA A 124 -4.22 4.40 10.25
C ALA A 124 -5.70 4.75 9.98
N LEU A 125 -5.96 5.86 9.30
CA LEU A 125 -7.31 6.27 8.90
C LEU A 125 -7.95 5.28 7.92
N LEU A 126 -7.22 4.84 6.89
CA LEU A 126 -7.72 3.86 5.91
C LEU A 126 -8.10 2.54 6.59
N ILE A 127 -7.28 2.09 7.53
CA ILE A 127 -7.55 0.89 8.33
C ILE A 127 -8.76 1.09 9.24
N ALA A 128 -8.79 2.18 9.99
CA ALA A 128 -9.82 2.42 11.01
C ALA A 128 -11.21 2.60 10.40
N THR A 129 -11.30 3.20 9.21
CA THR A 129 -12.59 3.46 8.57
C THR A 129 -13.18 2.21 7.93
N GLY A 130 -12.37 1.34 7.33
CA GLY A 130 -12.87 0.20 6.54
C GLY A 130 -13.92 0.63 5.50
N GLY A 131 -13.94 1.90 5.10
CA GLY A 131 -15.00 2.48 4.29
C GLY A 131 -14.79 2.27 2.79
N ALA A 132 -13.56 1.91 2.42
CA ALA A 132 -13.14 1.76 1.04
C ALA A 132 -12.42 0.43 0.83
N ASN A 133 -12.58 -0.13 -0.38
CA ASN A 133 -11.96 -1.39 -0.76
C ASN A 133 -11.59 -1.38 -2.24
N GLY A 134 -10.36 -1.81 -2.54
CA GLY A 134 -9.77 -1.79 -3.88
C GLY A 134 -9.54 -0.39 -4.44
N GLN A 135 -9.48 0.63 -3.60
CA GLN A 135 -9.35 2.03 -4.02
C GLN A 135 -7.91 2.52 -3.92
N ILE A 136 -7.62 3.56 -4.71
CA ILE A 136 -6.40 4.34 -4.63
C ILE A 136 -6.68 5.65 -3.89
N PHE A 137 -5.80 5.97 -2.94
CA PHE A 137 -5.82 7.20 -2.17
C PHE A 137 -4.56 8.00 -2.48
N PRO A 138 -4.65 9.05 -3.30
CA PRO A 138 -3.52 9.93 -3.50
C PRO A 138 -3.29 10.79 -2.25
N LEU A 139 -2.04 10.90 -1.84
CA LEU A 139 -1.57 11.74 -0.74
C LEU A 139 -0.45 12.61 -1.29
N GLY A 140 -0.68 13.92 -1.37
CA GLY A 140 0.17 14.87 -2.09
C GLY A 140 -0.56 15.53 -3.27
N THR A 141 0.16 16.31 -4.08
CA THR A 141 -0.42 17.12 -5.17
C THR A 141 -0.06 16.61 -6.57
N GLU A 142 0.72 15.54 -6.67
CA GLU A 142 1.27 15.01 -7.92
C GLU A 142 0.19 14.48 -8.87
N HIS A 143 -0.94 14.04 -8.30
CA HIS A 143 -2.11 13.57 -9.05
C HIS A 143 -2.95 14.70 -9.65
N LEU A 144 -2.73 15.97 -9.27
CA LEU A 144 -3.53 17.08 -9.76
C LEU A 144 -3.39 17.21 -11.30
N GLY A 145 -4.53 17.26 -11.98
CA GLY A 145 -4.59 17.30 -13.45
C GLY A 145 -4.33 15.96 -14.14
N ALA A 146 -4.19 14.86 -13.40
CA ALA A 146 -4.08 13.52 -13.94
C ALA A 146 -5.40 12.74 -13.81
N ALA A 147 -5.70 11.91 -14.80
CA ALA A 147 -6.70 10.85 -14.65
C ALA A 147 -6.04 9.67 -13.91
N LEU A 148 -6.55 9.33 -12.73
CA LEU A 148 -6.07 8.14 -12.01
C LEU A 148 -6.63 6.87 -12.68
N PRO A 149 -5.81 5.80 -12.79
CA PRO A 149 -6.22 4.53 -13.37
C PRO A 149 -7.23 3.77 -12.50
#